data_AF-A0A1L0B9C3-F1
#
_entry.id   AF-A0A1L0B9C3-F1
#
_cell.length_a   1.000
_cell.length_b   1.000
_cell.length_c   1.000
_cell.angle_alpha   90.00
_cell.angle_beta   90.00
_cell.angle_gamma   90.00
#
_symmetry.space_group_name_H-M   'P 1'
#
loop_
_entity.id
_entity.type
_entity.pdbx_description
1 polymer ?
#
loop_
_entity_poly.entity_id
_entity_poly.type
_entity_poly.pdbx_seq_one_letter_code
_entity_poly.pdbx_strand_id
1 'polypeptide(L)'
;MGYYDIDEVLAAGERVPCKFNLTVPGLGFLEGNPGKPIEEGAKVDIPMWLAETLARVEIGNTGKRFVLFLEPDFTSPKVINAIKADPLSVDLHSIVSNFYKLSEKWASMFADVELAEMLMTMLKERALEIDNYASNTSKHVNSNFLYSLDEFEKNLYKVTYESKKQMREWSNSV
;
A
#
# COMPACT_ATOMS: atom_id res chain seq x y z
N MET A 1 3.79 -4.18 12.85
CA MET A 1 4.33 -2.82 12.72
C MET A 1 5.43 -2.59 13.74
N GLY A 2 6.53 -1.99 13.30
CA GLY A 2 7.65 -1.62 14.15
C GLY A 2 8.24 -0.31 13.67
N TYR A 3 8.52 0.61 14.58
CA TYR A 3 9.08 1.94 14.27
C TYR A 3 10.34 1.89 13.38
N TYR A 4 11.08 0.78 13.40
CA TYR A 4 12.31 0.56 12.64
C TYR A 4 12.12 -0.22 11.34
N ASP A 5 10.89 -0.57 10.96
CA ASP A 5 10.60 -1.20 9.68
C ASP A 5 10.65 -0.17 8.56
N ILE A 6 11.62 -0.32 7.66
CA ILE A 6 11.88 0.63 6.57
C ILE A 6 10.69 0.68 5.61
N ASP A 7 10.11 -0.46 5.22
CA ASP A 7 8.99 -0.41 4.27
C ASP A 7 7.71 0.11 4.94
N GLU A 8 7.62 0.08 6.27
CA GLU A 8 6.53 0.80 6.98
C GLU A 8 6.68 2.32 6.85
N VAL A 9 7.91 2.84 7.03
CA VAL A 9 8.22 4.26 6.84
C VAL A 9 7.97 4.68 5.40
N LEU A 10 8.41 3.87 4.44
CA LEU A 10 8.19 4.12 3.01
C LEU A 10 6.70 4.11 2.66
N ALA A 11 5.94 3.10 3.12
CA ALA A 11 4.49 3.03 2.91
C ALA A 11 3.76 4.23 3.52
N ALA A 12 4.21 4.71 4.68
CA ALA A 12 3.61 5.89 5.32
C ALA A 12 3.91 7.20 4.56
N GLY A 13 5.01 7.23 3.80
CA GLY A 13 5.41 8.35 2.95
C GLY A 13 4.60 8.47 1.65
N GLU A 14 3.82 7.45 1.28
CA GLU A 14 2.99 7.45 0.08
C GLU A 14 1.95 8.57 0.13
N ARG A 15 1.73 9.23 -1.01
CA ARG A 15 0.83 10.37 -1.08
C ARG A 15 -0.62 9.92 -1.28
N VAL A 16 -1.51 10.52 -0.51
CA VAL A 16 -2.94 10.20 -0.53
C VAL A 16 -3.74 11.47 -0.79
N PRO A 17 -4.73 11.43 -1.70
CA PRO A 17 -5.54 12.60 -2.01
C PRO A 17 -6.42 12.98 -0.83
N CYS A 18 -6.32 14.24 -0.44
CA CYS A 18 -6.97 14.77 0.75
C CYS A 18 -7.65 16.11 0.45
N LYS A 19 -8.78 16.38 1.09
CA LYS A 19 -9.51 17.65 1.01
C LYS A 19 -9.42 18.39 2.34
N PHE A 20 -8.96 19.64 2.31
CA PHE A 20 -8.92 20.50 3.49
C PHE A 20 -10.31 21.08 3.79
N ASN A 21 -10.72 21.08 5.06
CA ASN A 21 -11.99 21.66 5.51
C ASN A 21 -11.85 23.09 6.05
N LEU A 22 -10.65 23.65 6.03
CA LEU A 22 -10.36 24.97 6.57
C LEU A 22 -9.33 25.65 5.67
N THR A 23 -9.41 26.98 5.61
CA THR A 23 -8.33 27.78 5.07
C THR A 23 -7.17 27.81 6.07
N VAL A 24 -5.99 27.28 5.68
CA VAL A 24 -4.80 27.24 6.55
C VAL A 24 -3.71 28.18 6.00
N PRO A 25 -3.37 29.27 6.72
CA PRO A 25 -2.32 30.20 6.30
C PRO A 25 -0.94 29.56 6.26
N GLY A 26 -0.13 29.93 5.25
CA GLY A 26 1.28 29.55 5.15
C GLY A 26 1.58 28.14 4.67
N LEU A 27 0.56 27.28 4.51
CA LEU A 27 0.72 25.91 4.00
C LEU A 27 0.64 25.78 2.47
N GLY A 28 0.54 26.89 1.72
CA GLY A 28 0.43 26.85 0.25
C GLY A 28 1.59 26.16 -0.46
N PHE A 29 2.72 25.90 0.21
CA PHE A 29 3.81 25.07 -0.34
C PHE A 29 3.37 23.64 -0.67
N LEU A 30 2.33 23.12 0.01
CA LEU A 30 1.75 21.80 -0.32
C LEU A 30 1.05 21.79 -1.70
N GLU A 31 0.61 22.96 -2.19
CA GLU A 31 0.05 23.16 -3.53
C GLU A 31 1.09 23.71 -4.53
N GLY A 32 2.36 23.82 -4.14
CA GLY A 32 3.39 24.47 -4.95
C GLY A 32 3.32 26.00 -4.99
N ASN A 33 2.53 26.62 -4.10
CA ASN A 33 2.36 28.07 -3.96
C ASN A 33 2.89 28.57 -2.60
N PRO A 34 4.22 28.63 -2.40
CA PRO A 34 4.80 29.01 -1.12
C PRO A 34 4.35 30.42 -0.69
N GLY A 35 3.99 30.57 0.59
CA GLY A 35 3.54 31.84 1.18
C GLY A 35 2.05 32.14 1.01
N LYS A 36 1.30 31.37 0.22
CA LYS A 36 -0.17 31.48 0.14
C LYS A 36 -0.87 30.60 1.18
N PRO A 37 -2.12 30.91 1.57
CA PRO A 37 -2.95 29.98 2.32
C PRO A 37 -3.43 28.83 1.41
N ILE A 38 -3.67 27.66 2.00
CA ILE A 38 -4.52 26.63 1.40
C ILE A 38 -5.96 27.04 1.70
N GLU A 39 -6.83 27.08 0.68
CA GLU A 39 -8.23 27.44 0.87
C GLU A 39 -9.09 26.27 1.35
N GLU A 40 -10.21 26.57 2.03
CA GLU A 40 -11.22 25.56 2.34
C GLU A 40 -11.71 24.86 1.07
N GLY A 41 -11.69 23.54 1.09
CA GLY A 41 -12.09 22.69 -0.01
C GLY A 41 -11.00 22.37 -1.02
N ALA A 42 -9.79 22.90 -0.85
CA ALA A 42 -8.63 22.55 -1.65
C ALA A 42 -8.32 21.04 -1.57
N LYS A 43 -7.98 20.46 -2.73
CA LYS A 43 -7.57 19.06 -2.87
C LYS A 43 -6.07 19.02 -2.99
N VAL A 44 -5.41 18.37 -2.04
CA VAL A 44 -3.95 18.33 -1.93
C VAL A 44 -3.52 16.91 -1.59
N ASP A 45 -2.51 16.43 -2.29
CA ASP A 45 -1.91 15.13 -2.01
C ASP A 45 -0.87 15.28 -0.90
N ILE A 46 -1.12 14.64 0.23
CA ILE A 46 -0.22 14.67 1.40
C ILE A 46 0.19 13.25 1.81
N PRO A 47 1.35 13.07 2.44
CA PRO A 47 1.78 11.76 2.91
C PRO A 47 0.79 11.14 3.90
N MET A 48 0.61 9.82 3.82
CA MET A 48 -0.31 9.05 4.67
C MET A 48 -0.09 9.30 6.17
N TRP A 49 1.16 9.35 6.65
CA TRP A 49 1.46 9.61 8.07
C TRP A 49 0.94 10.97 8.56
N LEU A 50 0.97 11.99 7.69
CA LEU A 50 0.47 13.32 8.02
C LEU A 50 -1.06 13.34 7.92
N ALA A 51 -1.61 12.78 6.85
CA ALA A 51 -3.05 12.70 6.62
C ALA A 51 -3.78 12.02 7.78
N GLU A 52 -3.22 10.91 8.28
CA GLU A 52 -3.78 10.16 9.41
C GLU A 52 -3.92 11.03 10.66
N THR A 53 -2.87 11.79 11.00
CA THR A 53 -2.91 12.68 12.16
C THR A 53 -3.92 13.81 11.98
N LEU A 54 -3.94 14.45 10.81
CA LEU A 54 -4.85 15.59 10.54
C LEU A 54 -6.32 15.18 10.47
N ALA A 55 -6.61 13.96 10.04
CA ALA A 55 -7.97 13.44 10.03
C ALA A 55 -8.47 13.01 11.41
N ARG A 56 -7.57 12.69 12.35
CA ARG A 56 -7.95 12.31 13.72
C ARG A 56 -8.19 13.54 14.60
N VAL A 57 -7.48 14.64 14.37
CA VAL A 57 -7.59 15.85 15.20
C VAL A 57 -8.86 16.64 14.85
N GLU A 58 -9.65 16.95 15.88
CA GLU A 58 -10.83 17.81 15.77
C GLU A 58 -10.47 19.29 15.94
N ILE A 59 -11.17 20.14 15.18
CA ILE A 59 -11.03 21.59 15.20
C ILE A 59 -11.92 22.14 16.32
N GLY A 60 -11.31 22.41 17.48
CA GLY A 60 -12.01 22.93 18.64
C GLY A 60 -13.18 22.02 19.06
N ASN A 61 -14.29 22.62 19.51
CA ASN A 61 -15.47 21.88 19.97
C ASN A 61 -16.56 21.72 18.87
N THR A 62 -16.16 21.85 17.59
CA THR A 62 -17.10 21.88 16.45
C THR A 62 -17.31 20.53 15.78
N GLY A 63 -16.53 19.50 16.17
CA GLY A 63 -16.56 18.17 15.57
C GLY A 63 -16.07 18.08 14.12
N LYS A 64 -15.54 19.17 13.55
CA LYS A 64 -14.94 19.16 12.20
C LYS A 64 -13.49 18.69 12.27
N ARG A 65 -13.06 17.91 11.29
CA ARG A 65 -11.67 17.45 11.11
C ARG A 65 -10.93 18.38 10.16
N PHE A 66 -9.60 18.49 10.27
CA PHE A 66 -8.79 19.33 9.38
C PHE A 66 -8.84 18.86 7.94
N VAL A 67 -8.77 17.55 7.75
CA VAL A 67 -8.68 16.90 6.45
C VAL A 67 -9.73 15.80 6.33
N LEU A 68 -10.30 15.68 5.14
CA LEU A 68 -11.08 14.53 4.70
C LEU A 68 -10.28 13.76 3.66
N PHE A 69 -10.21 12.45 3.84
CA PHE A 69 -9.67 11.58 2.81
C PHE A 69 -10.58 11.56 1.60
N LEU A 70 -9.99 11.68 0.42
CA LEU A 70 -10.64 11.33 -0.83
C LEU A 70 -10.31 9.87 -1.14
N GLU A 71 -11.13 9.24 -1.97
CA GLU A 71 -10.88 7.87 -2.41
C GLU A 71 -9.59 7.81 -3.23
N PRO A 72 -8.56 7.08 -2.77
CA PRO A 72 -7.31 6.95 -3.49
C PRO A 72 -7.43 5.96 -4.64
N ASP A 73 -6.53 6.07 -5.61
CA ASP A 73 -6.55 5.24 -6.83
C ASP A 73 -6.41 3.73 -6.51
N PHE A 74 -5.66 3.38 -5.46
CA PHE A 74 -5.44 1.99 -5.05
C PHE A 74 -6.68 1.31 -4.43
N THR A 75 -7.64 2.09 -3.91
CA THR A 75 -8.95 1.57 -3.46
C THR A 75 -10.06 1.82 -4.46
N SER A 76 -9.74 2.30 -5.65
CA SER A 76 -10.78 2.56 -6.65
C SER A 76 -11.57 1.28 -6.97
N PRO A 77 -12.87 1.37 -7.28
CA PRO A 77 -13.71 0.20 -7.57
C PRO A 77 -13.16 -0.61 -8.75
N LYS A 78 -12.44 0.03 -9.67
CA LYS A 78 -11.74 -0.65 -10.78
C LYS A 78 -10.68 -1.62 -10.27
N VAL A 79 -9.83 -1.18 -9.34
CA VAL A 79 -8.77 -2.02 -8.76
C VAL A 79 -9.38 -3.14 -7.91
N ILE A 80 -10.36 -2.81 -7.06
CA ILE A 80 -11.05 -3.81 -6.23
C ILE A 80 -11.71 -4.88 -7.09
N ASN A 81 -12.41 -4.51 -8.16
CA ASN A 81 -13.06 -5.48 -9.05
C ASN A 81 -12.06 -6.31 -9.84
N ALA A 82 -10.94 -5.72 -10.26
CA ALA A 82 -9.87 -6.47 -10.93
C ALA A 82 -9.28 -7.54 -10.00
N ILE A 83 -9.00 -7.18 -8.74
CA ILE A 83 -8.49 -8.11 -7.74
C ILE A 83 -9.51 -9.21 -7.45
N LYS A 84 -10.80 -8.86 -7.29
CA LYS A 84 -11.87 -9.86 -7.07
C LYS A 84 -12.05 -10.82 -8.25
N ALA A 85 -11.71 -10.41 -9.47
CA ALA A 85 -11.86 -11.22 -10.68
C ALA A 85 -10.68 -12.19 -10.89
N ASP A 86 -9.45 -11.67 -10.84
CA ASP A 86 -8.23 -12.47 -10.95
C ASP A 86 -7.05 -11.79 -10.22
N PRO A 87 -6.78 -12.19 -8.96
CA PRO A 87 -5.66 -11.71 -8.15
C PRO A 87 -4.27 -11.83 -8.79
N LEU A 88 -4.06 -12.82 -9.65
CA LEU A 88 -2.73 -13.13 -10.21
C LEU A 88 -2.40 -12.22 -11.40
N SER A 89 -3.43 -11.74 -12.11
CA SER A 89 -3.29 -10.86 -13.27
C SER A 89 -2.95 -9.40 -12.92
N VAL A 90 -3.18 -8.99 -11.67
CA VAL A 90 -3.04 -7.59 -11.24
C VAL A 90 -1.57 -7.24 -10.98
N ASP A 91 -1.16 -6.10 -11.56
CA ASP A 91 0.13 -5.47 -11.30
C ASP A 91 0.08 -4.56 -10.08
N LEU A 92 0.40 -5.12 -8.90
CA LEU A 92 0.40 -4.38 -7.64
C LEU A 92 1.50 -3.31 -7.63
N HIS A 93 2.68 -3.63 -8.17
CA HIS A 93 3.83 -2.73 -8.19
C HIS A 93 3.55 -1.45 -8.98
N SER A 94 2.82 -1.55 -10.09
CA SER A 94 2.41 -0.39 -10.90
C SER A 94 1.40 0.52 -10.20
N ILE A 95 0.59 -0.04 -9.28
CA ILE A 95 -0.43 0.71 -8.54
C ILE A 95 0.25 1.46 -7.40
N VAL A 96 0.86 0.72 -6.48
CA VAL A 96 1.63 1.26 -5.34
C VAL A 96 2.67 0.21 -4.95
N SER A 97 3.92 0.64 -4.75
CA SER A 97 5.02 -0.29 -4.42
C SER A 97 4.90 -1.00 -3.08
N ASN A 98 4.12 -0.44 -2.14
CA ASN A 98 3.83 -0.98 -0.80
C ASN A 98 2.31 -1.17 -0.59
N PHE A 99 1.65 -1.83 -1.53
CA PHE A 99 0.21 -2.00 -1.59
C PHE A 99 -0.37 -2.66 -0.33
N TYR A 100 0.23 -3.74 0.17
CA TYR A 100 -0.31 -4.46 1.34
C TYR A 100 -0.25 -3.61 2.61
N LYS A 101 0.90 -2.99 2.90
CA LYS A 101 1.07 -2.14 4.10
C LYS A 101 0.15 -0.92 4.05
N LEU A 102 -0.02 -0.31 2.89
CA LEU A 102 -0.92 0.84 2.72
C LEU A 102 -2.40 0.44 2.86
N SER A 103 -2.80 -0.67 2.24
CA SER A 103 -4.18 -1.16 2.29
C SER A 103 -4.56 -1.66 3.68
N GLU A 104 -3.64 -2.26 4.43
CA GLU A 104 -3.84 -2.62 5.84
C GLU A 104 -4.09 -1.37 6.70
N LYS A 105 -3.27 -0.32 6.54
CA LYS A 105 -3.46 0.96 7.24
C LYS A 105 -4.79 1.61 6.87
N TRP A 106 -5.16 1.58 5.59
CA TRP A 106 -6.43 2.11 5.12
C TRP A 106 -7.63 1.34 5.71
N ALA A 107 -7.62 0.01 5.61
CA ALA A 107 -8.67 -0.84 6.16
C ALA A 107 -8.82 -0.63 7.67
N SER A 108 -7.71 -0.53 8.41
CA SER A 108 -7.73 -0.24 9.84
C SER A 108 -8.27 1.14 10.17
N MET A 109 -8.02 2.14 9.32
CA MET A 109 -8.48 3.50 9.54
C MET A 109 -9.99 3.67 9.35
N PHE A 110 -10.55 3.02 8.32
CA PHE A 110 -11.98 3.09 7.98
C PHE A 110 -12.80 1.92 8.53
N ALA A 111 -12.16 0.98 9.25
CA ALA A 111 -12.77 -0.28 9.69
C ALA A 111 -13.45 -1.05 8.55
N ASP A 112 -12.81 -1.07 7.38
CA ASP A 112 -13.33 -1.72 6.18
C ASP A 112 -12.99 -3.23 6.20
N VAL A 113 -13.97 -4.02 6.63
CA VAL A 113 -13.86 -5.48 6.73
C VAL A 113 -13.83 -6.14 5.36
N GLU A 114 -14.56 -5.60 4.38
CA GLU A 114 -14.63 -6.18 3.04
C GLU A 114 -13.28 -6.06 2.33
N LEU A 115 -12.62 -4.91 2.46
CA LEU A 115 -11.26 -4.71 1.96
C LEU A 115 -10.28 -5.70 2.61
N ALA A 116 -10.37 -5.89 3.92
CA ALA A 116 -9.49 -6.82 4.64
C ALA A 116 -9.67 -8.29 4.18
N GLU A 117 -10.92 -8.76 4.02
CA GLU A 117 -11.22 -10.12 3.54
C GLU A 117 -10.73 -10.35 2.10
N MET A 118 -10.91 -9.34 1.24
CA MET A 118 -10.41 -9.37 -0.13
C MET A 118 -8.88 -9.48 -0.16
N LEU A 119 -8.18 -8.66 0.62
CA LEU A 119 -6.70 -8.69 0.71
C LEU A 119 -6.19 -10.05 1.20
N MET A 120 -6.86 -10.66 2.18
CA MET A 120 -6.49 -11.98 2.68
C MET A 120 -6.67 -13.07 1.62
N THR A 121 -7.73 -12.98 0.81
CA THR A 121 -7.99 -13.95 -0.27
C THR A 121 -6.96 -13.80 -1.38
N MET A 122 -6.70 -12.56 -1.82
CA MET A 122 -5.65 -12.22 -2.79
C MET A 122 -4.28 -12.73 -2.34
N LEU A 123 -3.90 -12.48 -1.08
CA LEU A 123 -2.62 -12.91 -0.54
C LEU A 123 -2.46 -14.44 -0.55
N LYS A 124 -3.51 -15.21 -0.24
CA LYS A 124 -3.46 -16.67 -0.26
C LYS A 124 -3.19 -17.21 -1.66
N GLU A 125 -3.91 -16.71 -2.67
CA GLU A 125 -3.75 -17.15 -4.06
C GLU A 125 -2.38 -16.77 -4.60
N ARG A 126 -1.94 -15.53 -4.36
CA ARG A 126 -0.63 -15.04 -4.80
C ARG A 126 0.51 -15.75 -4.08
N ALA A 127 0.37 -16.07 -2.79
CA ALA A 127 1.39 -16.81 -2.04
C ALA A 127 1.63 -18.22 -2.60
N LEU A 128 0.57 -18.92 -3.04
CA LEU A 128 0.72 -20.22 -3.71
C LEU A 128 1.52 -20.09 -5.01
N GLU A 129 1.26 -19.04 -5.79
CA GLU A 129 1.99 -18.82 -7.04
C GLU A 129 3.43 -18.37 -6.80
N ILE A 130 3.69 -17.54 -5.79
CA ILE A 130 5.05 -17.20 -5.32
C ILE A 130 5.83 -18.47 -4.96
N ASP A 131 5.19 -19.42 -4.25
CA ASP A 131 5.81 -20.70 -3.90
C ASP A 131 6.14 -21.55 -5.14
N ASN A 132 5.22 -21.59 -6.12
CA ASN A 132 5.41 -22.26 -7.40
C ASN A 132 6.62 -21.71 -8.18
N TYR A 133 6.81 -20.39 -8.19
CA TYR A 133 7.97 -19.73 -8.80
C TYR A 133 9.25 -19.97 -8.00
N ALA A 134 9.20 -19.95 -6.67
CA ALA A 134 10.37 -20.23 -5.83
C ALA A 134 10.86 -21.68 -5.96
N SER A 135 9.95 -22.64 -6.18
CA SER A 135 10.30 -24.05 -6.43
C SER A 135 10.92 -24.28 -7.81
N ASN A 136 10.44 -23.61 -8.85
CA ASN A 136 10.76 -23.97 -10.23
C ASN A 136 11.68 -22.94 -10.89
N THR A 137 12.98 -23.18 -10.82
CA THR A 137 14.00 -22.29 -11.42
C THR A 137 13.86 -22.15 -12.94
N SER A 138 13.22 -23.12 -13.62
CA SER A 138 12.94 -23.06 -15.06
C SER A 138 11.84 -22.06 -15.44
N LYS A 139 10.99 -21.62 -14.51
CA LYS A 139 9.91 -20.65 -14.76
C LYS A 139 10.38 -19.18 -14.76
N HIS A 140 11.65 -18.90 -14.42
CA HIS A 140 12.18 -17.53 -14.34
C HIS A 140 12.36 -16.82 -15.70
N VAL A 141 12.22 -17.53 -16.82
CA VAL A 141 12.66 -17.03 -18.12
C VAL A 141 11.70 -15.99 -18.73
N ASN A 142 10.45 -15.83 -18.25
CA ASN A 142 9.48 -14.87 -18.79
C ASN A 142 8.27 -14.57 -17.86
N SER A 143 8.48 -14.35 -16.56
CA SER A 143 7.35 -14.14 -15.65
C SER A 143 7.04 -12.66 -15.40
N ASN A 144 6.10 -12.10 -16.16
CA ASN A 144 5.45 -10.81 -15.87
C ASN A 144 4.97 -10.73 -14.40
N PHE A 145 4.64 -11.88 -13.80
CA PHE A 145 4.24 -12.00 -12.39
C PHE A 145 5.30 -11.55 -11.38
N LEU A 146 6.60 -11.75 -11.64
CA LEU A 146 7.62 -11.31 -10.68
C LEU A 146 7.78 -9.79 -10.64
N TYR A 147 7.46 -9.12 -11.76
CA TYR A 147 7.47 -7.66 -11.84
C TYR A 147 6.23 -7.04 -11.21
N SER A 148 5.11 -7.78 -11.12
CA SER A 148 3.88 -7.32 -10.48
C SER A 148 3.87 -7.43 -8.95
N LEU A 149 4.92 -7.98 -8.34
CA LEU A 149 4.99 -8.21 -6.90
C LEU A 149 5.11 -6.91 -6.11
N ASP A 150 4.40 -6.84 -4.99
CA ASP A 150 4.59 -5.82 -3.95
C ASP A 150 5.95 -5.99 -3.23
N GLU A 151 6.48 -4.97 -2.55
CA GLU A 151 7.74 -5.11 -1.78
C GLU A 151 7.65 -6.21 -0.70
N PHE A 152 6.49 -6.37 -0.05
CA PHE A 152 6.26 -7.47 0.88
C PHE A 152 6.38 -8.83 0.19
N GLU A 153 5.77 -8.98 -0.99
CA GLU A 153 5.80 -10.23 -1.76
C GLU A 153 7.19 -10.53 -2.32
N LYS A 154 7.94 -9.51 -2.75
CA LYS A 154 9.34 -9.65 -3.18
C LYS A 154 10.20 -10.19 -2.06
N ASN A 155 10.00 -9.70 -0.83
CA ASN A 155 10.72 -10.22 0.34
C ASN A 155 10.32 -11.68 0.63
N LEU A 156 9.01 -11.97 0.63
CA LEU A 156 8.50 -13.33 0.80
C LEU A 156 9.08 -14.31 -0.23
N TYR A 157 9.14 -13.89 -1.49
CA TYR A 157 9.72 -14.66 -2.58
C TYR A 157 11.22 -14.94 -2.35
N LYS A 158 12.00 -13.91 -1.99
CA LYS A 158 13.45 -14.05 -1.71
C LYS A 158 13.70 -15.06 -0.59
N VAL A 159 13.02 -14.91 0.54
CA VAL A 159 13.15 -15.81 1.70
C VAL A 159 12.77 -17.24 1.32
N THR A 160 11.65 -17.43 0.60
CA THR A 160 11.19 -18.75 0.18
C THR A 160 12.16 -19.41 -0.80
N TYR A 161 12.67 -18.65 -1.76
CA TYR A 161 13.65 -19.12 -2.74
C TYR A 161 14.97 -19.53 -2.08
N GLU A 162 15.51 -18.68 -1.21
CA GLU A 162 16.75 -18.95 -0.47
C GLU A 162 16.62 -20.19 0.43
N SER A 163 15.50 -20.33 1.15
CA SER A 163 15.23 -21.49 1.99
C SER A 163 15.22 -22.78 1.17
N LYS A 164 14.53 -22.80 0.03
CA LYS A 164 14.49 -23.97 -0.86
C LYS A 164 15.85 -24.29 -1.47
N LYS A 165 16.63 -23.25 -1.82
CA LYS A 165 18.00 -23.40 -2.32
C LYS A 165 18.90 -24.06 -1.26
N GLN A 166 18.90 -23.53 -0.03
CA GLN A 166 19.69 -24.08 1.07
C GLN A 166 19.30 -25.53 1.38
N MET A 167 18.00 -25.85 1.35
CA MET A 167 17.53 -27.23 1.56
C MET A 167 18.06 -28.20 0.49
N ARG A 168 18.10 -27.77 -0.78
CA ARG A 168 18.68 -28.58 -1.88
C ARG A 168 20.18 -28.76 -1.73
N GLU A 169 20.90 -27.69 -1.40
CA GLU A 169 22.34 -27.72 -1.15
C GLU A 169 22.69 -28.67 0.00
N TRP A 170 21.94 -28.57 1.11
CA TRP A 170 22.07 -29.48 2.24
C TRP A 170 21.78 -30.93 1.84
N SER A 171 20.68 -31.19 1.14
CA SER A 171 20.30 -32.54 0.71
C SER A 171 21.30 -33.18 -0.27
N ASN A 172 22.04 -32.38 -1.03
CA ASN A 172 23.09 -32.86 -1.94
C ASN A 172 24.45 -33.05 -1.22
N SER A 173 24.61 -32.48 -0.02
CA SER A 173 25.81 -32.60 0.79
C SER A 173 25.80 -33.79 1.77
N VAL A 174 24.65 -34.46 1.90
CA VAL A 174 24.45 -35.72 2.64
C VAL A 174 24.54 -36.88 1.66
#